data_AF-A0AAI8FN70-F1
#
_entry.id   AF-A0AAI8FN70-F1
#
_cell.length_a   1.000
_cell.length_b   1.000
_cell.length_c   1.000
_cell.angle_alpha   90.00
_cell.angle_beta   90.00
_cell.angle_gamma   90.00
#
_symmetry.space_group_name_H-M   'P 1'
#
loop_
_entity.id
_entity.type
_entity.pdbx_description
1 polymer ?
#
loop_
_entity_poly.entity_id
_entity_poly.type
_entity_poly.pdbx_seq_one_letter_code
_entity_poly.pdbx_strand_id
1 'polypeptide(L)'
;MTAIDLNAGALAPVADEVDLVDLPVTGAIPRDLNGVLVRNGPNPLRGRFEGDDVLSWWPEDAMLHAVALQDGRAARYRNRWARTQRWARVYDPDRAPSLVDTNPNVNVLVHAGEILALAEGGAPLAITAGLDSLGASRRHPGLAHGMAAHPKVDPQTGELIAFRADWSRPWLRYGVADAAGVQTVDIDIEGPAPSMVHDIAITATHSIVFDLNAAYDFSMLSRGHRMPLRWHDERRARIGVLPRHGGDVRWFDIAPCFIQHAVNTYDGDRSAIVLDVVRYPWFLRVAGGGRAFDDNPVGVLWRYVIDRDTGIVAEQPLDDAGIELPRINEPGRPPPSLPVRDGAADPCGAARCRALRRRCRVDAALPGAAGQLQKLLRDQLLVRIDHRAARNPQRSREQPRGRQRIAGFDVALADGVPQRLRQLPTQVSGRAVEHADRRNLNDPGDSRHHSGSSEDIQIGSTE
;
A
#
# COMPACT_ATOMS: atom_id res chain seq x y z
N MET A 1 -5.41 -15.82 8.35
CA MET A 1 -5.23 -14.85 7.26
C MET A 1 -5.99 -15.38 6.07
N THR A 2 -6.85 -14.55 5.50
CA THR A 2 -7.74 -14.95 4.41
C THR A 2 -6.92 -15.36 3.20
N ALA A 3 -7.20 -16.56 2.68
CA ALA A 3 -6.59 -17.02 1.43
C ALA A 3 -7.09 -16.18 0.24
N ILE A 4 -6.16 -15.83 -0.63
CA ILE A 4 -6.34 -15.03 -1.83
C ILE A 4 -5.65 -15.79 -2.96
N ASP A 5 -6.39 -16.16 -4.01
CA ASP A 5 -5.78 -16.80 -5.18
C ASP A 5 -4.96 -15.76 -5.96
N LEU A 6 -3.67 -15.70 -5.64
CA LEU A 6 -2.70 -14.82 -6.29
C LEU A 6 -2.41 -15.21 -7.73
N ASN A 7 -2.82 -16.41 -8.19
CA ASN A 7 -2.52 -16.89 -9.54
C ASN A 7 -3.73 -16.80 -10.49
N ALA A 8 -4.81 -16.13 -10.08
CA ALA A 8 -6.01 -15.95 -10.88
C ALA A 8 -6.56 -14.51 -10.88
N GLY A 9 -7.38 -14.20 -11.87
CA GLY A 9 -8.09 -12.92 -11.96
C GLY A 9 -7.16 -11.71 -12.02
N ALA A 10 -7.52 -10.64 -11.30
CA ALA A 10 -6.76 -9.39 -11.29
C ALA A 10 -5.43 -9.44 -10.51
N LEU A 11 -5.20 -10.52 -9.76
CA LEU A 11 -3.99 -10.72 -8.96
C LEU A 11 -2.97 -11.62 -9.65
N ALA A 12 -3.38 -12.32 -10.73
CA ALA A 12 -2.52 -13.19 -11.50
C ALA A 12 -1.25 -12.46 -11.99
N PRO A 13 -0.09 -13.13 -11.98
CA PRO A 13 1.15 -12.56 -12.48
C PRO A 13 1.03 -12.09 -13.93
N VAL A 14 1.70 -10.97 -14.21
CA VAL A 14 1.99 -10.54 -15.58
C VAL A 14 3.25 -11.26 -16.05
N ALA A 15 3.10 -12.12 -17.06
CA ALA A 15 4.18 -12.98 -17.53
C ALA A 15 5.13 -12.30 -18.54
N ASP A 16 4.69 -11.23 -19.21
CA ASP A 16 5.42 -10.61 -20.31
C ASP A 16 5.64 -9.10 -20.08
N GLU A 17 6.81 -8.60 -20.47
CA GLU A 17 7.02 -7.17 -20.71
C GLU A 17 6.51 -6.81 -22.10
N VAL A 18 5.65 -5.80 -22.17
CA VAL A 18 5.03 -5.38 -23.43
C VAL A 18 5.17 -3.88 -23.67
N ASP A 19 5.03 -3.53 -24.94
CA ASP A 19 4.92 -2.17 -25.45
C ASP A 19 3.66 -2.11 -26.31
N LEU A 20 2.66 -1.42 -25.79
CA LEU A 20 1.40 -1.23 -26.49
C LEU A 20 1.26 0.25 -26.84
N VAL A 21 0.77 0.52 -28.05
CA VAL A 21 0.49 1.87 -28.55
C VAL A 21 -0.97 1.95 -28.98
N ASP A 22 -1.51 3.16 -29.05
CA ASP A 22 -2.88 3.45 -29.50
C ASP A 22 -3.92 2.58 -28.78
N LEU A 23 -3.94 2.70 -27.44
CA LEU A 23 -4.80 1.87 -26.60
C LEU A 23 -6.27 2.19 -26.88
N PRO A 24 -7.15 1.17 -26.94
CA PRO A 24 -8.57 1.39 -27.12
C PRO A 24 -9.15 2.11 -25.88
N VAL A 25 -9.99 3.10 -26.13
CA VAL A 25 -10.67 3.89 -25.09
C VAL A 25 -12.17 3.77 -25.27
N THR A 26 -12.87 3.44 -24.19
CA THR A 26 -14.33 3.57 -24.10
C THR A 26 -14.65 4.88 -23.39
N GLY A 27 -15.47 5.74 -24.00
CA GLY A 27 -15.71 7.10 -23.50
C GLY A 27 -14.75 8.12 -24.12
N ALA A 28 -14.37 9.15 -23.37
CA ALA A 28 -13.45 10.20 -23.83
C ALA A 28 -12.44 10.56 -22.74
N ILE A 29 -11.17 10.68 -23.12
CA ILE A 29 -10.12 11.22 -22.25
C ILE A 29 -10.09 12.75 -22.46
N PRO A 30 -10.08 13.57 -21.39
CA PRO A 30 -9.92 15.01 -21.51
C PRO A 30 -8.66 15.39 -22.28
N ARG A 31 -8.76 16.33 -23.22
CA ARG A 31 -7.64 16.69 -24.11
C ARG A 31 -6.51 17.43 -23.39
N ASP A 32 -6.85 18.09 -22.31
CA ASP A 32 -5.94 18.80 -21.42
C ASP A 32 -5.17 17.86 -20.46
N LEU A 33 -5.61 16.62 -20.29
CA LEU A 33 -4.91 15.62 -19.48
C LEU A 33 -3.72 15.02 -20.25
N ASN A 34 -2.53 15.56 -19.99
CA ASN A 34 -1.28 15.15 -20.63
C ASN A 34 -0.26 14.73 -19.56
N GLY A 35 0.31 13.54 -19.69
CA GLY A 35 1.29 13.02 -18.74
C GLY A 35 1.40 11.51 -18.73
N VAL A 36 2.11 10.97 -17.74
CA VAL A 36 2.30 9.53 -17.57
C VAL A 36 1.88 9.13 -16.16
N LEU A 37 0.93 8.20 -16.06
CA LEU A 37 0.62 7.51 -14.81
C LEU A 37 1.60 6.35 -14.66
N VAL A 38 2.48 6.42 -13.67
CA VAL A 38 3.39 5.33 -13.30
C VAL A 38 2.91 4.70 -12.00
N ARG A 39 2.89 3.37 -11.95
CA ARG A 39 2.67 2.59 -10.72
C ARG A 39 3.60 1.39 -10.69
N ASN A 40 3.78 0.81 -9.52
CA ASN A 40 4.51 -0.45 -9.33
C ASN A 40 3.69 -1.43 -8.50
N GLY A 41 4.19 -2.66 -8.41
CA GLY A 41 3.65 -3.69 -7.54
C GLY A 41 4.51 -4.96 -7.57
N PRO A 42 4.30 -5.89 -6.63
CA PRO A 42 4.96 -7.17 -6.65
C PRO A 42 4.46 -8.05 -7.80
N ASN A 43 5.39 -8.63 -8.57
CA ASN A 43 5.11 -9.52 -9.69
C ASN A 43 6.26 -10.54 -9.87
N PRO A 44 6.03 -11.84 -9.64
CA PRO A 44 7.07 -12.85 -9.62
C PRO A 44 7.75 -12.97 -10.99
N LEU A 45 9.09 -12.98 -11.03
CA LEU A 45 9.86 -13.17 -12.27
C LEU A 45 9.54 -14.51 -12.95
N ARG A 46 9.16 -15.51 -12.16
CA ARG A 46 8.79 -16.86 -12.65
C ARG A 46 7.35 -16.95 -13.16
N GLY A 47 6.58 -15.86 -13.12
CA GLY A 47 5.20 -15.83 -13.60
C GLY A 47 4.21 -16.63 -12.74
N ARG A 48 4.57 -16.97 -11.50
CA ARG A 48 3.72 -17.69 -10.55
C ARG A 48 4.08 -17.36 -9.10
N PHE A 49 3.07 -17.15 -8.27
CA PHE A 49 3.24 -17.05 -6.81
C PHE A 49 3.30 -18.45 -6.17
N GLU A 50 4.19 -18.62 -5.18
CA GLU A 50 4.35 -19.89 -4.42
C GLU A 50 3.44 -19.98 -3.19
N GLY A 51 2.47 -19.07 -3.04
CA GLY A 51 1.47 -19.07 -1.97
C GLY A 51 0.20 -18.32 -2.35
N ASP A 52 -0.71 -18.18 -1.39
CA ASP A 52 -2.07 -17.69 -1.56
C ASP A 52 -2.45 -16.67 -0.48
N ASP A 53 -1.49 -15.88 0.01
CA ASP A 53 -1.73 -14.83 1.00
C ASP A 53 -0.89 -13.57 0.70
N VAL A 54 -1.19 -12.47 1.40
CA VAL A 54 -0.45 -11.20 1.20
C VAL A 54 1.04 -11.32 1.54
N LEU A 55 1.42 -12.24 2.44
CA LEU A 55 2.82 -12.49 2.80
C LEU A 55 3.60 -13.21 1.71
N SER A 56 2.90 -13.93 0.83
CA SER A 56 3.44 -14.53 -0.39
C SER A 56 3.48 -13.52 -1.54
N TRP A 57 2.71 -12.43 -1.46
CA TRP A 57 2.68 -11.37 -2.47
C TRP A 57 3.76 -10.31 -2.25
N TRP A 58 3.91 -9.78 -1.03
CA TRP A 58 4.84 -8.68 -0.71
C TRP A 58 6.31 -8.89 -1.12
N PRO A 59 6.93 -10.07 -0.98
CA PRO A 59 8.35 -10.24 -1.27
C PRO A 59 8.69 -10.38 -2.76
N GLU A 60 7.67 -10.44 -3.63
CA GLU A 60 7.89 -10.62 -5.07
C GLU A 60 8.51 -9.40 -5.75
N ASP A 61 9.17 -9.63 -6.88
CA ASP A 61 9.96 -8.63 -7.57
C ASP A 61 9.11 -7.47 -8.12
N ALA A 62 9.68 -6.27 -8.11
CA ALA A 62 9.00 -5.08 -8.59
C ALA A 62 8.73 -5.13 -10.11
N MET A 63 7.46 -5.03 -10.51
CA MET A 63 7.07 -4.66 -11.87
C MET A 63 6.47 -3.26 -11.89
N LEU A 64 7.02 -2.42 -12.77
CA LEU A 64 6.58 -1.09 -13.09
C LEU A 64 5.56 -1.13 -14.23
N HIS A 65 4.58 -0.23 -14.20
CA HIS A 65 3.59 -0.02 -15.25
C HIS A 65 3.47 1.48 -15.55
N ALA A 66 3.34 1.83 -16.82
CA ALA A 66 3.15 3.20 -17.27
C ALA A 66 2.02 3.28 -18.30
N VAL A 67 1.14 4.26 -18.14
CA VAL A 67 0.15 4.67 -19.15
C VAL A 67 0.41 6.12 -19.51
N ALA A 68 0.74 6.39 -20.77
CA ALA A 68 0.91 7.74 -21.29
C ALA A 68 -0.42 8.26 -21.86
N LEU A 69 -0.83 9.43 -21.40
CA LEU A 69 -2.01 10.16 -21.85
C LEU A 69 -1.56 11.42 -22.58
N GLN A 70 -2.11 11.64 -23.78
CA GLN A 70 -1.79 12.82 -24.58
C GLN A 70 -2.93 13.18 -25.52
N ASP A 71 -3.32 14.46 -25.55
CA ASP A 71 -4.29 15.03 -26.49
C ASP A 71 -5.60 14.24 -26.60
N GLY A 72 -6.10 13.73 -25.46
CA GLY A 72 -7.32 12.93 -25.38
C GLY A 72 -7.16 11.47 -25.82
N ARG A 73 -5.92 10.95 -25.85
CA ARG A 73 -5.60 9.55 -26.18
C ARG A 73 -4.83 8.87 -25.06
N ALA A 74 -5.06 7.58 -24.91
CA ALA A 74 -4.16 6.70 -24.17
C ALA A 74 -3.10 6.18 -25.15
N ALA A 75 -2.05 6.99 -25.33
CA ALA A 75 -1.09 6.84 -26.42
C ALA A 75 -0.23 5.57 -26.28
N ARG A 76 0.13 5.20 -25.04
CA ARG A 76 1.06 4.09 -24.81
C ARG A 76 0.82 3.41 -23.46
N TYR A 77 1.02 2.09 -23.42
CA TYR A 77 1.22 1.32 -22.20
C TYR A 77 2.56 0.59 -22.26
N ARG A 78 3.26 0.55 -21.13
CA ARG A 78 4.48 -0.26 -20.94
C ARG A 78 4.43 -0.90 -19.56
N ASN A 79 5.04 -2.08 -19.45
CA ASN A 79 5.44 -2.65 -18.17
C ASN A 79 6.87 -3.18 -18.24
N ARG A 80 7.59 -3.07 -17.13
CA ARG A 80 8.98 -3.55 -16.99
C ARG A 80 9.22 -4.04 -15.58
N TRP A 81 9.88 -5.18 -15.41
CA TRP A 81 10.50 -5.50 -14.14
C TRP A 81 11.61 -4.49 -13.85
N ALA A 82 11.70 -4.05 -12.60
CA ALA A 82 12.79 -3.19 -12.16
C ALA A 82 14.13 -3.92 -12.35
N ARG A 83 15.11 -3.27 -13.01
CA ARG A 83 16.43 -3.86 -13.23
C ARG A 83 17.30 -3.71 -11.99
N THR A 84 17.02 -4.53 -10.99
CA THR A 84 17.76 -4.61 -9.72
C THR A 84 18.64 -5.87 -9.68
N GLN A 85 19.46 -6.02 -8.63
CA GLN A 85 20.24 -7.26 -8.46
C GLN A 85 19.34 -8.50 -8.48
N ARG A 86 18.14 -8.42 -7.91
CA ARG A 86 17.20 -9.56 -7.84
C ARG A 86 16.79 -10.04 -9.24
N TRP A 87 16.41 -9.11 -10.11
CA TRP A 87 16.12 -9.39 -11.51
C TRP A 87 17.34 -9.99 -12.22
N ALA A 88 18.51 -9.38 -12.05
CA ALA A 88 19.73 -9.81 -12.73
C ALA A 88 20.21 -11.19 -12.28
N ARG A 89 20.04 -11.57 -11.00
CA ARG A 89 20.38 -12.94 -10.55
C ARG A 89 19.63 -14.02 -11.33
N VAL A 90 18.47 -13.71 -11.92
CA VAL A 90 17.70 -14.65 -12.75
C VAL A 90 18.04 -14.52 -14.23
N TYR A 91 18.14 -13.29 -14.76
CA TYR A 91 18.22 -13.06 -16.20
C TYR A 91 19.58 -12.60 -16.73
N ASP A 92 20.45 -12.07 -15.86
CA ASP A 92 21.77 -11.52 -16.21
C ASP A 92 22.74 -11.62 -15.01
N PRO A 93 23.14 -12.84 -14.59
CA PRO A 93 23.87 -13.05 -13.33
C PRO A 93 25.20 -12.31 -13.27
N ASP A 94 25.89 -12.17 -14.40
CA ASP A 94 27.19 -11.48 -14.50
C ASP A 94 27.04 -9.98 -14.18
N ARG A 95 25.91 -9.38 -14.57
CA ARG A 95 25.63 -7.97 -14.28
C ARG A 95 25.11 -7.74 -12.87
N ALA A 96 24.59 -8.76 -12.19
CA ALA A 96 23.91 -8.60 -10.90
C ALA A 96 24.70 -7.79 -9.86
N PRO A 97 26.01 -8.01 -9.64
CA PRO A 97 26.78 -7.24 -8.65
C PRO A 97 26.87 -5.73 -8.94
N SER A 98 26.64 -5.31 -10.19
CA SER A 98 26.71 -3.90 -10.61
C SER A 98 25.38 -3.15 -10.46
N LEU A 99 24.28 -3.85 -10.18
CA LEU A 99 22.95 -3.26 -10.04
C LEU A 99 22.64 -2.90 -8.58
N VAL A 100 21.62 -2.06 -8.39
CA VAL A 100 21.16 -1.65 -7.06
C VAL A 100 20.48 -2.84 -6.37
N ASP A 101 20.89 -3.12 -5.13
CA ASP A 101 20.26 -4.14 -4.29
C ASP A 101 19.04 -3.56 -3.59
N THR A 102 17.89 -3.67 -4.24
CA THR A 102 16.61 -3.13 -3.77
C THR A 102 15.46 -3.87 -4.42
N ASN A 103 14.26 -3.79 -3.84
CA ASN A 103 13.02 -4.33 -4.41
C ASN A 103 11.91 -3.26 -4.41
N PRO A 104 11.92 -2.31 -5.37
CA PRO A 104 11.10 -1.12 -5.30
C PRO A 104 9.68 -1.40 -5.82
N ASN A 105 8.93 -2.23 -5.08
CA ASN A 105 7.62 -2.76 -5.46
C ASN A 105 6.44 -2.10 -4.71
N VAL A 106 6.68 -1.02 -3.96
CA VAL A 106 5.66 -0.40 -3.09
C VAL A 106 5.14 0.94 -3.61
N ASN A 107 6.03 1.87 -3.99
CA ASN A 107 5.62 3.21 -4.41
C ASN A 107 6.50 3.80 -5.52
N VAL A 108 5.99 4.81 -6.23
CA VAL A 108 6.74 5.63 -7.19
C VAL A 108 6.43 7.11 -6.96
N LEU A 109 7.46 7.96 -6.92
CA LEU A 109 7.29 9.41 -6.79
C LEU A 109 8.23 10.20 -7.68
N VAL A 110 7.97 11.51 -7.80
CA VAL A 110 8.88 12.46 -8.47
C VAL A 110 9.45 13.44 -7.46
N HIS A 111 10.77 13.58 -7.43
CA HIS A 111 11.45 14.59 -6.62
C HIS A 111 12.82 14.93 -7.22
N ALA A 112 13.26 16.20 -7.07
CA ALA A 112 14.53 16.70 -7.61
C ALA A 112 14.77 16.41 -9.11
N GLY A 113 13.68 16.27 -9.89
CA GLY A 113 13.72 15.95 -11.32
C GLY A 113 13.97 14.47 -11.66
N GLU A 114 13.97 13.57 -10.67
CA GLU A 114 14.03 12.12 -10.87
C GLU A 114 12.68 11.47 -10.56
N ILE A 115 12.36 10.39 -11.28
CA ILE A 115 11.27 9.46 -10.89
C ILE A 115 11.93 8.34 -10.10
N LEU A 116 11.46 8.12 -8.88
CA LEU A 116 12.03 7.17 -7.92
C LEU A 116 11.02 6.06 -7.65
N ALA A 117 11.40 4.81 -7.92
CA ALA A 117 10.68 3.64 -7.44
C ALA A 117 11.23 3.22 -6.07
N LEU A 118 10.33 2.94 -5.13
CA LEU A 118 10.62 2.81 -3.70
C LEU A 118 10.19 1.47 -3.13
N ALA A 119 10.92 1.04 -2.10
CA ALA A 119 10.73 -0.18 -1.34
C ALA A 119 10.54 0.15 0.15
N GLU A 120 10.13 -0.82 0.95
CA GLU A 120 10.21 -0.69 2.42
C GLU A 120 11.67 -0.98 2.87
N GLY A 121 12.52 0.05 2.90
CA GLY A 121 13.88 0.00 3.45
C GLY A 121 15.03 -0.13 2.43
N GLY A 122 14.73 -0.30 1.14
CA GLY A 122 15.73 -0.38 0.08
C GLY A 122 16.13 0.99 -0.49
N ALA A 123 17.29 1.07 -1.16
CA ALA A 123 17.70 2.29 -1.87
C ALA A 123 16.69 2.63 -2.99
N PRO A 124 16.36 3.92 -3.20
CA PRO A 124 15.53 4.34 -4.32
C PRO A 124 16.15 3.96 -5.66
N LEU A 125 15.34 3.38 -6.55
CA LEU A 125 15.73 3.13 -7.93
C LEU A 125 15.24 4.27 -8.81
N ALA A 126 16.16 5.01 -9.43
CA ALA A 126 15.81 6.02 -10.42
C ALA A 126 15.33 5.35 -11.72
N ILE A 127 14.24 5.86 -12.27
CA ILE A 127 13.63 5.36 -13.52
C ILE A 127 13.27 6.50 -14.47
N THR A 128 13.08 6.18 -15.76
CA THR A 128 12.45 7.10 -16.72
C THR A 128 10.93 6.95 -16.70
N ALA A 129 10.20 7.92 -17.28
CA ALA A 129 8.77 7.77 -17.52
C ALA A 129 8.45 6.61 -18.51
N GLY A 130 9.47 6.18 -19.27
CA GLY A 130 9.45 4.99 -20.11
C GLY A 130 9.73 3.68 -19.36
N LEU A 131 9.95 3.73 -18.04
CA LEU A 131 10.27 2.60 -17.15
C LEU A 131 11.68 2.02 -17.29
N ASP A 132 12.61 2.73 -17.93
CA ASP A 132 14.00 2.31 -17.97
C ASP A 132 14.65 2.56 -16.61
N SER A 133 15.30 1.54 -16.04
CA SER A 133 16.02 1.68 -14.77
C SER A 133 17.37 2.36 -14.98
N LEU A 134 17.59 3.47 -14.27
CA LEU A 134 18.79 4.31 -14.35
C LEU A 134 19.83 3.98 -13.27
N GLY A 135 19.47 3.11 -12.32
CA GLY A 135 20.30 2.74 -11.17
C GLY A 135 19.97 3.56 -9.92
N ALA A 136 20.95 3.73 -9.03
CA ALA A 136 20.77 4.52 -7.83
C ALA A 136 20.44 5.98 -8.17
N SER A 137 19.64 6.63 -7.32
CA SER A 137 19.39 8.06 -7.45
C SER A 137 20.69 8.86 -7.46
N ARG A 138 20.80 9.82 -8.40
CA ARG A 138 21.94 10.75 -8.46
C ARG A 138 21.68 12.02 -7.67
N ARG A 139 20.41 12.30 -7.37
CA ARG A 139 19.97 13.49 -6.63
C ARG A 139 19.86 13.26 -5.14
N HIS A 140 19.77 12.00 -4.71
CA HIS A 140 19.59 11.62 -3.31
C HIS A 140 20.71 10.70 -2.79
N PRO A 141 21.99 11.13 -2.78
CA PRO A 141 23.08 10.30 -2.28
C PRO A 141 22.89 9.91 -0.80
N GLY A 142 22.23 10.74 0.00
CA GLY A 142 21.90 10.45 1.41
C GLY A 142 20.92 9.29 1.61
N LEU A 143 20.19 8.88 0.56
CA LEU A 143 19.23 7.78 0.61
C LEU A 143 19.81 6.47 0.03
N ALA A 144 21.12 6.42 -0.23
CA ALA A 144 21.80 5.23 -0.74
C ALA A 144 21.70 4.02 0.20
N HIS A 145 21.53 4.26 1.50
CA HIS A 145 21.31 3.21 2.51
C HIS A 145 19.83 2.87 2.74
N GLY A 146 18.95 3.36 1.86
CA GLY A 146 17.54 3.04 1.86
C GLY A 146 16.64 4.06 2.53
N MET A 147 15.36 3.93 2.21
CA MET A 147 14.26 4.69 2.79
C MET A 147 13.00 3.84 2.79
N ALA A 148 11.99 4.25 3.56
CA ALA A 148 10.64 3.71 3.48
C ALA A 148 9.95 4.17 2.20
N ALA A 149 8.89 3.46 1.83
CA ALA A 149 8.19 3.67 0.57
C ALA A 149 7.25 4.87 0.56
N HIS A 150 6.94 5.46 1.71
CA HIS A 150 5.96 6.54 1.83
C HIS A 150 6.56 7.86 2.34
N PRO A 151 7.60 8.40 1.69
CA PRO A 151 8.02 9.76 1.98
C PRO A 151 6.93 10.74 1.57
N LYS A 152 7.01 11.97 2.09
CA LYS A 152 6.09 13.05 1.76
C LYS A 152 6.84 14.18 1.08
N VAL A 153 6.32 14.68 -0.04
CA VAL A 153 6.84 15.87 -0.69
C VAL A 153 5.98 17.05 -0.26
N ASP A 154 6.60 18.08 0.31
CA ASP A 154 5.90 19.32 0.62
C ASP A 154 5.58 20.08 -0.68
N PRO A 155 4.30 20.37 -0.97
CA PRO A 155 3.92 21.06 -2.22
C PRO A 155 4.38 22.53 -2.31
N GLN A 156 4.61 23.19 -1.18
CA GLN A 156 5.01 24.59 -1.08
C GLN A 156 6.53 24.75 -1.15
N THR A 157 7.28 23.97 -0.38
CA THR A 157 8.74 24.08 -0.30
C THR A 157 9.45 23.16 -1.31
N GLY A 158 8.79 22.10 -1.75
CA GLY A 158 9.37 21.04 -2.57
C GLY A 158 10.26 20.08 -1.79
N GLU A 159 10.33 20.20 -0.46
CA GLU A 159 11.15 19.32 0.38
C GLU A 159 10.61 17.88 0.39
N LEU A 160 11.51 16.90 0.43
CA LEU A 160 11.20 15.48 0.62
C LEU A 160 11.46 15.10 2.07
N ILE A 161 10.41 14.70 2.78
CA ILE A 161 10.48 14.13 4.13
C ILE A 161 10.49 12.61 3.99
N ALA A 162 11.56 11.97 4.43
CA ALA A 162 11.79 10.54 4.33
C ALA A 162 12.12 9.96 5.70
N PHE A 163 11.99 8.64 5.81
CA PHE A 163 12.33 7.91 7.02
C PHE A 163 12.76 6.49 6.67
N ARG A 164 13.37 5.78 7.63
CA ARG A 164 13.74 4.37 7.50
C ARG A 164 13.72 3.71 8.88
N ALA A 165 12.83 2.74 9.07
CA ALA A 165 12.88 1.87 10.23
C ALA A 165 14.03 0.86 10.08
N ASP A 166 14.80 0.65 11.15
CA ASP A 166 15.75 -0.45 11.19
C ASP A 166 15.05 -1.72 11.71
N TRP A 167 15.31 -2.84 11.07
CA TRP A 167 14.70 -4.12 11.43
C TRP A 167 15.33 -4.75 12.68
N SER A 168 16.56 -4.35 13.04
CA SER A 168 17.34 -4.90 14.16
C SER A 168 17.54 -3.92 15.31
N ARG A 169 17.60 -2.63 15.00
CA ARG A 169 17.86 -1.57 15.97
C ARG A 169 16.56 -0.89 16.37
N PRO A 170 16.44 -0.45 17.64
CA PRO A 170 15.25 0.22 18.13
C PRO A 170 15.27 1.70 17.75
N TRP A 171 15.52 2.04 16.48
CA TRP A 171 15.49 3.42 16.02
C TRP A 171 14.89 3.55 14.62
N LEU A 172 14.31 4.72 14.38
CA LEU A 172 13.81 5.19 13.10
C LEU A 172 14.74 6.31 12.62
N ARG A 173 15.38 6.14 11.47
CA ARG A 173 16.15 7.24 10.87
C ARG A 173 15.21 8.17 10.13
N TYR A 174 15.19 9.45 10.48
CA TYR A 174 14.36 10.48 9.88
C TYR A 174 15.23 11.45 9.09
N GLY A 175 14.79 11.83 7.89
CA GLY A 175 15.53 12.74 7.04
C GLY A 175 14.65 13.71 6.26
N VAL A 176 15.24 14.87 5.95
CA VAL A 176 14.65 15.86 5.05
C VAL A 176 15.67 16.16 3.97
N ALA A 177 15.23 16.20 2.72
CA ALA A 177 15.98 16.74 1.60
C ALA A 177 15.27 17.97 1.05
N ASP A 178 16.04 18.96 0.61
CA ASP A 178 15.51 20.12 -0.08
C ASP A 178 14.96 19.76 -1.47
N ALA A 179 14.34 20.71 -2.17
CA ALA A 179 13.78 20.50 -3.50
C ALA A 179 14.80 20.08 -4.58
N ALA A 180 16.11 20.24 -4.33
CA ALA A 180 17.19 19.80 -5.21
C ALA A 180 17.72 18.39 -4.85
N GLY A 181 17.23 17.79 -3.75
CA GLY A 181 17.63 16.48 -3.26
C GLY A 181 18.76 16.50 -2.24
N VAL A 182 19.24 17.68 -1.83
CA VAL A 182 20.30 17.79 -0.83
C VAL A 182 19.72 17.52 0.55
N GLN A 183 20.28 16.53 1.25
CA GLN A 183 19.85 16.19 2.60
C GLN A 183 20.22 17.30 3.58
N THR A 184 19.20 17.85 4.26
CA THR A 184 19.32 18.94 5.24
C THR A 184 19.13 18.46 6.68
N VAL A 185 18.43 17.33 6.86
CA VAL A 185 18.24 16.67 8.16
C VAL A 185 18.53 15.18 8.01
N ASP A 186 19.22 14.62 9.00
CA ASP A 186 19.47 13.18 9.13
C ASP A 186 19.68 12.85 10.61
N ILE A 187 18.63 12.35 11.27
CA ILE A 187 18.65 12.08 12.71
C ILE A 187 18.05 10.71 13.00
N ASP A 188 18.52 10.09 14.08
CA ASP A 188 17.91 8.86 14.61
C ASP A 188 16.87 9.23 15.67
N ILE A 189 15.69 8.64 15.56
CA ILE A 189 14.61 8.72 16.54
C ILE A 189 14.58 7.39 17.30
N GLU A 190 14.96 7.42 18.57
CA GLU A 190 14.96 6.23 19.40
C GLU A 190 13.54 5.73 19.72
N GLY A 191 13.35 4.42 19.60
CA GLY A 191 12.16 3.68 19.96
C GLY A 191 12.45 2.67 21.07
N PRO A 192 11.42 1.98 21.60
CA PRO A 192 11.60 1.01 22.68
C PRO A 192 12.05 -0.35 22.15
N ALA A 193 11.83 -0.62 20.86
CA ALA A 193 12.16 -1.83 20.15
C ALA A 193 12.01 -1.57 18.63
N PRO A 194 12.55 -2.44 17.75
CA PRO A 194 12.34 -2.33 16.31
C PRO A 194 10.84 -2.43 16.01
N SER A 195 10.28 -1.42 15.34
CA SER A 195 8.85 -1.30 15.02
C SER A 195 8.63 -1.30 13.51
N MET A 196 7.49 -1.81 13.06
CA MET A 196 7.06 -1.62 11.67
C MET A 196 6.52 -0.20 11.53
N VAL A 197 7.27 0.64 10.82
CA VAL A 197 6.81 1.98 10.44
C VAL A 197 6.62 1.97 8.92
N HIS A 198 5.36 1.89 8.48
CA HIS A 198 5.04 1.80 7.06
C HIS A 198 4.91 3.16 6.39
N ASP A 199 4.28 4.11 7.08
CA ASP A 199 3.99 5.45 6.60
C ASP A 199 4.35 6.50 7.66
N ILE A 200 4.40 7.77 7.25
CA ILE A 200 4.51 8.95 8.10
C ILE A 200 3.45 9.97 7.68
N ALA A 201 3.37 11.10 8.38
CA ALA A 201 2.63 12.24 7.87
C ALA A 201 3.37 13.56 8.15
N ILE A 202 2.94 14.63 7.51
CA ILE A 202 3.51 15.97 7.69
C ILE A 202 2.39 17.01 7.81
N THR A 203 2.54 17.98 8.70
CA THR A 203 1.87 19.30 8.63
C THR A 203 2.83 20.32 8.05
N ALA A 204 2.43 21.57 7.81
CA ALA A 204 3.34 22.64 7.35
C ALA A 204 4.58 22.85 8.24
N THR A 205 4.51 22.44 9.50
CA THR A 205 5.55 22.73 10.51
C THR A 205 6.14 21.49 11.17
N HIS A 206 5.43 20.36 11.17
CA HIS A 206 5.83 19.15 11.90
C HIS A 206 5.81 17.91 11.01
N SER A 207 6.61 16.93 11.40
CA SER A 207 6.53 15.55 10.93
C SER A 207 5.88 14.69 12.01
N ILE A 208 5.20 13.64 11.56
CA ILE A 208 4.46 12.71 12.38
C ILE A 208 4.96 11.30 12.07
N VAL A 209 5.44 10.60 13.10
CA VAL A 209 5.94 9.23 13.02
C VAL A 209 5.09 8.31 13.89
N PHE A 210 4.96 7.05 13.49
CA PHE A 210 4.11 6.09 14.16
C PHE A 210 4.96 5.00 14.84
N ASP A 211 4.72 4.76 16.14
CA ASP A 211 5.28 3.62 16.87
C ASP A 211 4.11 2.80 17.43
N LEU A 212 3.77 1.73 16.72
CA LEU A 212 2.50 1.02 16.84
C LEU A 212 2.70 -0.44 17.28
N ASN A 213 1.62 -1.22 17.26
CA ASN A 213 1.61 -2.58 17.79
C ASN A 213 2.17 -3.65 16.84
N ALA A 214 2.35 -3.35 15.54
CA ALA A 214 3.01 -4.28 14.62
C ALA A 214 4.53 -4.03 14.62
N ALA A 215 5.31 -5.07 14.84
CA ALA A 215 6.75 -4.92 15.01
C ALA A 215 7.53 -6.18 14.61
N TYR A 216 8.86 -6.03 14.56
CA TYR A 216 9.73 -7.13 14.20
C TYR A 216 9.88 -8.14 15.34
N ASP A 217 9.64 -9.42 15.03
CA ASP A 217 9.89 -10.58 15.90
C ASP A 217 10.52 -11.72 15.08
N PHE A 218 11.83 -11.91 15.25
CA PHE A 218 12.59 -12.91 14.51
C PHE A 218 12.28 -14.36 14.91
N SER A 219 11.63 -14.60 16.05
CA SER A 219 11.15 -15.94 16.40
C SER A 219 10.07 -16.44 15.44
N MET A 220 9.46 -15.56 14.65
CA MET A 220 8.52 -15.93 13.61
C MET A 220 9.18 -16.77 12.51
N LEU A 221 10.43 -16.47 12.14
CA LEU A 221 11.16 -17.21 11.10
C LEU A 221 11.39 -18.67 11.53
N SER A 222 11.78 -18.90 12.78
CA SER A 222 11.97 -20.26 13.31
C SER A 222 10.66 -21.05 13.45
N ARG A 223 9.51 -20.35 13.44
CA ARG A 223 8.17 -20.95 13.41
C ARG A 223 7.67 -21.23 11.98
N GLY A 224 8.47 -20.94 10.96
CA GLY A 224 8.16 -21.18 9.55
C GLY A 224 7.47 -20.02 8.83
N HIS A 225 7.36 -18.85 9.45
CA HIS A 225 6.82 -17.66 8.78
C HIS A 225 7.84 -17.05 7.83
N ARG A 226 7.38 -16.51 6.70
CA ARG A 226 8.23 -15.87 5.68
C ARG A 226 8.76 -14.50 6.12
N MET A 227 8.07 -13.83 7.06
CA MET A 227 8.42 -12.49 7.51
C MET A 227 8.46 -12.43 9.04
N PRO A 228 9.44 -11.71 9.62
CA PRO A 228 9.57 -11.54 11.06
C PRO A 228 8.69 -10.42 11.59
N LEU A 229 7.40 -10.37 11.23
CA LEU A 229 6.48 -9.31 11.65
C LEU A 229 5.27 -9.90 12.37
N ARG A 230 4.85 -9.29 13.47
CA ARG A 230 3.58 -9.61 14.12
C ARG A 230 3.03 -8.46 14.96
N TRP A 231 1.76 -8.60 15.32
CA TRP A 231 1.13 -7.84 16.38
C TRP A 231 1.71 -8.18 17.77
N HIS A 232 1.82 -7.16 18.61
CA HIS A 232 2.17 -7.23 20.02
C HIS A 232 1.10 -6.51 20.85
N ASP A 233 0.30 -7.27 21.59
CA ASP A 233 -0.74 -6.73 22.47
C ASP A 233 -0.14 -5.91 23.63
N GLU A 234 1.09 -6.24 24.03
CA GLU A 234 1.83 -5.60 25.12
C GLU A 234 2.47 -4.26 24.73
N ARG A 235 2.58 -3.95 23.44
CA ARG A 235 3.18 -2.70 22.98
C ARG A 235 2.23 -1.52 23.18
N ARG A 236 2.79 -0.41 23.64
CA ARG A 236 2.09 0.86 23.75
C ARG A 236 2.14 1.59 22.41
N ALA A 237 0.97 1.78 21.78
CA ALA A 237 0.87 2.60 20.58
C ALA A 237 1.03 4.08 20.93
N ARG A 238 1.81 4.78 20.12
CA ARG A 238 2.05 6.21 20.29
C ARG A 238 2.38 6.89 18.96
N ILE A 239 2.05 8.17 18.89
CA ILE A 239 2.34 9.06 17.77
C ILE A 239 3.46 10.01 18.19
N GLY A 240 4.54 10.04 17.42
CA GLY A 240 5.64 10.98 17.60
C GLY A 240 5.42 12.22 16.74
N VAL A 241 5.54 13.39 17.35
CA VAL A 241 5.47 14.69 16.66
C VAL A 241 6.82 15.38 16.83
N LEU A 242 7.43 15.79 15.73
CA LEU A 242 8.72 16.47 15.73
C LEU A 242 8.71 17.68 14.77
N PRO A 243 9.46 18.75 15.05
CA PRO A 243 9.69 19.81 14.08
C PRO A 243 10.34 19.22 12.82
N ARG A 244 9.89 19.65 11.64
CA ARG A 244 10.36 19.10 10.35
C ARG A 244 11.88 19.14 10.21
N HIS A 245 12.49 20.24 10.63
CA HIS A 245 13.91 20.52 10.42
C HIS A 245 14.81 20.05 11.57
N GLY A 246 14.34 19.07 12.35
CA GLY A 246 15.06 18.51 13.49
C GLY A 246 14.66 19.13 14.82
N GLY A 247 14.98 18.42 15.89
CA GLY A 247 14.55 18.72 17.25
C GLY A 247 14.03 17.47 17.95
N ASP A 248 13.60 17.64 19.20
CA ASP A 248 13.14 16.52 20.01
C ASP A 248 11.76 16.02 19.55
N VAL A 249 11.60 14.70 19.56
CA VAL A 249 10.30 14.06 19.31
C VAL A 249 9.48 14.09 20.59
N ARG A 250 8.25 14.60 20.49
CA ARG A 250 7.25 14.47 21.55
C ARG A 250 6.30 13.32 21.23
N TRP A 251 6.21 12.38 22.15
CA TRP A 251 5.35 11.21 22.01
C TRP A 251 3.99 11.41 22.69
N PHE A 252 2.94 10.95 22.03
CA PHE A 252 1.55 11.00 22.50
C PHE A 252 0.94 9.61 22.43
N ASP A 253 0.37 9.13 23.52
CA ASP A 253 -0.20 7.79 23.55
C ASP A 253 -1.55 7.74 22.88
N ILE A 254 -1.81 6.60 22.24
CA ILE A 254 -3.08 6.30 21.59
C ILE A 254 -3.53 4.89 21.93
N ALA A 255 -4.80 4.59 21.68
CA ALA A 255 -5.32 3.24 21.79
C ALA A 255 -4.58 2.29 20.82
N PRO A 256 -4.29 1.03 21.22
CA PRO A 256 -3.62 0.05 20.37
C PRO A 256 -4.21 -0.03 18.97
N CYS A 257 -3.36 0.05 17.95
CA CYS A 257 -3.77 0.02 16.56
C CYS A 257 -2.60 -0.30 15.62
N PHE A 258 -2.93 -0.46 14.34
CA PHE A 258 -1.99 -0.31 13.25
C PHE A 258 -2.53 0.74 12.27
N ILE A 259 -1.66 1.62 11.81
CA ILE A 259 -1.97 2.61 10.77
C ILE A 259 -1.15 2.18 9.57
N GLN A 260 -1.84 1.78 8.50
CA GLN A 260 -1.17 1.43 7.27
C GLN A 260 -0.84 2.71 6.50
N HIS A 261 -1.84 3.45 6.03
CA HIS A 261 -1.64 4.71 5.33
C HIS A 261 -2.19 5.92 6.08
N ALA A 262 -1.41 6.99 6.08
CA ALA A 262 -1.89 8.31 6.43
C ALA A 262 -2.64 8.92 5.22
N VAL A 263 -3.81 9.48 5.48
CA VAL A 263 -4.63 10.15 4.46
C VAL A 263 -4.12 11.57 4.25
N ASN A 264 -4.15 12.37 5.31
CA ASN A 264 -3.63 13.73 5.34
C ASN A 264 -3.38 14.20 6.77
N THR A 265 -2.58 15.24 6.94
CA THR A 265 -2.33 15.84 8.26
C THR A 265 -2.13 17.35 8.10
N TYR A 266 -2.65 18.12 9.03
CA TYR A 266 -2.53 19.58 9.00
C TYR A 266 -2.49 20.18 10.41
N ASP A 267 -1.92 21.37 10.52
CA ASP A 267 -1.96 22.16 11.74
C ASP A 267 -3.38 22.70 11.91
N GLY A 268 -4.01 22.37 13.04
CA GLY A 268 -5.31 22.88 13.44
C GLY A 268 -5.21 24.21 14.19
N ASP A 269 -6.24 24.53 14.96
CA ASP A 269 -6.22 25.73 15.80
C ASP A 269 -5.19 25.59 16.93
N ARG A 270 -4.42 26.66 17.17
CA ARG A 270 -3.42 26.76 18.26
C ARG A 270 -2.34 25.65 18.16
N SER A 271 -2.30 24.76 19.15
CA SER A 271 -1.35 23.67 19.34
C SER A 271 -1.82 22.36 18.70
N ALA A 272 -3.01 22.33 18.09
CA ALA A 272 -3.59 21.10 17.58
C ALA A 272 -2.95 20.65 16.27
N ILE A 273 -2.74 19.34 16.13
CA ILE A 273 -2.49 18.68 14.85
C ILE A 273 -3.68 17.77 14.56
N VAL A 274 -4.24 17.86 13.35
CA VAL A 274 -5.30 16.98 12.88
C VAL A 274 -4.71 15.98 11.90
N LEU A 275 -4.85 14.70 12.19
CA LEU A 275 -4.30 13.57 11.45
C LEU A 275 -5.43 12.63 11.03
N ASP A 276 -5.62 12.46 9.73
CA ASP A 276 -6.57 11.50 9.16
C ASP A 276 -5.80 10.27 8.65
N VAL A 277 -6.24 9.07 9.02
CA VAL A 277 -5.53 7.80 8.76
C VAL A 277 -6.49 6.66 8.44
N VAL A 278 -5.97 5.63 7.79
CA VAL A 278 -6.63 4.32 7.72
C VAL A 278 -6.12 3.47 8.89
N ARG A 279 -7.01 3.21 9.86
CA ARG A 279 -6.69 2.52 11.11
C ARG A 279 -7.24 1.10 11.11
N TYR A 280 -6.43 0.18 11.60
CA TYR A 280 -6.76 -1.21 11.86
C TYR A 280 -6.74 -1.44 13.38
N PRO A 281 -7.75 -2.11 13.96
CA PRO A 281 -7.73 -2.46 15.38
C PRO A 281 -6.68 -3.52 15.73
N TRP A 282 -6.26 -4.36 14.77
CA TRP A 282 -5.07 -5.21 14.84
C TRP A 282 -4.52 -5.49 13.44
N PHE A 283 -3.26 -5.90 13.32
CA PHE A 283 -2.63 -6.26 12.04
C PHE A 283 -1.52 -7.29 12.25
N LEU A 284 -1.45 -8.32 11.40
CA LEU A 284 -0.50 -9.44 11.53
C LEU A 284 -0.55 -10.09 12.92
N ARG A 285 -1.75 -10.27 13.47
CA ARG A 285 -1.93 -10.94 14.76
C ARG A 285 -1.76 -12.44 14.62
N VAL A 286 -0.95 -13.05 15.48
CA VAL A 286 -0.70 -14.50 15.45
C VAL A 286 -1.86 -15.22 16.13
N ALA A 287 -2.44 -16.20 15.44
CA ALA A 287 -3.55 -17.01 15.92
C ALA A 287 -3.12 -17.99 17.04
N GLY A 288 -4.10 -18.53 17.76
CA GLY A 288 -3.88 -19.57 18.76
C GLY A 288 -3.08 -20.74 18.19
N GLY A 289 -1.91 -21.03 18.78
CA GLY A 289 -0.99 -22.07 18.32
C GLY A 289 0.26 -21.57 17.58
N GLY A 290 0.38 -20.27 17.29
CA GLY A 290 1.66 -19.65 16.90
C GLY A 290 2.11 -19.85 15.45
N ARG A 291 1.41 -20.69 14.67
CA ARG A 291 1.80 -21.10 13.31
C ARG A 291 1.05 -20.38 12.19
N ALA A 292 -0.02 -19.67 12.51
CA ALA A 292 -0.83 -18.93 11.55
C ALA A 292 -1.12 -17.52 12.07
N PHE A 293 -1.56 -16.65 11.18
CA PHE A 293 -2.10 -15.34 11.53
C PHE A 293 -3.63 -15.40 11.58
N ASP A 294 -4.23 -14.60 12.45
CA ASP A 294 -5.65 -14.25 12.36
C ASP A 294 -5.92 -13.50 11.04
N ASP A 295 -7.19 -13.35 10.70
CA ASP A 295 -7.57 -12.48 9.60
C ASP A 295 -7.37 -11.02 10.00
N ASN A 296 -6.73 -10.25 9.09
CA ASN A 296 -6.60 -8.82 9.27
C ASN A 296 -8.00 -8.19 9.15
N PRO A 297 -8.37 -7.27 10.04
CA PRO A 297 -9.61 -6.53 9.93
C PRO A 297 -9.54 -5.59 8.73
N VAL A 298 -10.69 -5.05 8.31
CA VAL A 298 -10.70 -3.98 7.32
C VAL A 298 -10.20 -2.67 7.96
N GLY A 299 -9.39 -1.92 7.20
CA GLY A 299 -9.01 -0.56 7.58
C GLY A 299 -10.22 0.37 7.47
N VAL A 300 -10.36 1.29 8.42
CA VAL A 300 -11.44 2.29 8.43
C VAL A 300 -10.86 3.67 8.66
N LEU A 301 -11.59 4.71 8.23
CA LEU A 301 -11.13 6.09 8.32
C LEU A 301 -11.23 6.62 9.75
N TRP A 302 -10.12 7.13 10.30
CA TRP A 302 -10.05 7.73 11.63
C TRP A 302 -9.43 9.11 11.59
N ARG A 303 -9.88 9.97 12.51
CA ARG A 303 -9.29 11.27 12.81
C ARG A 303 -8.70 11.27 14.21
N TYR A 304 -7.45 11.71 14.28
CA TYR A 304 -6.73 12.02 15.49
C TYR A 304 -6.60 13.54 15.61
N VAL A 305 -6.97 14.10 16.76
CA VAL A 305 -6.69 15.50 17.10
C VAL A 305 -5.73 15.51 18.27
N ILE A 306 -4.47 15.85 17.99
CA ILE A 306 -3.36 15.84 18.92
C ILE A 306 -3.18 17.27 19.45
N ASP A 307 -3.53 17.52 20.71
CA ASP A 307 -3.23 18.79 21.36
C ASP A 307 -1.83 18.76 21.95
N ARG A 308 -0.91 19.48 21.30
CA ARG A 308 0.48 19.54 21.75
C ARG A 308 0.67 20.30 23.06
N ASP A 309 -0.27 21.09 23.55
CA ASP A 309 -0.05 21.78 24.84
C ASP A 309 -0.45 20.84 25.98
N THR A 310 -1.64 20.26 25.90
CA THR A 310 -2.19 19.40 26.96
C THR A 310 -1.64 17.97 26.93
N GLY A 311 -1.11 17.51 25.79
CA GLY A 311 -0.70 16.11 25.63
C GLY A 311 -1.84 15.15 25.33
N ILE A 312 -3.07 15.65 25.18
CA ILE A 312 -4.27 14.84 24.96
C ILE A 312 -4.41 14.54 23.46
N VAL A 313 -4.77 13.29 23.14
CA VAL A 313 -5.16 12.88 21.79
C VAL A 313 -6.61 12.47 21.79
N ALA A 314 -7.43 13.16 21.00
CA ALA A 314 -8.80 12.70 20.72
C ALA A 314 -8.78 11.79 19.49
N GLU A 315 -9.37 10.60 19.62
CA GLU A 315 -9.45 9.61 18.54
C GLU A 315 -10.92 9.38 18.15
N GLN A 316 -11.24 9.52 16.87
CA GLN A 316 -12.62 9.39 16.39
C GLN A 316 -12.68 8.67 15.04
N PRO A 317 -13.49 7.60 14.88
CA PRO A 317 -13.80 7.07 13.56
C PRO A 317 -14.62 8.09 12.77
N LEU A 318 -14.25 8.34 11.52
CA LEU A 318 -14.99 9.22 10.61
C LEU A 318 -16.04 8.46 9.80
N ASP A 319 -15.82 7.17 9.57
CA ASP A 319 -16.69 6.28 8.80
C ASP A 319 -16.54 4.84 9.32
N ASP A 320 -17.51 3.98 9.05
CA ASP A 320 -17.47 2.53 9.31
C ASP A 320 -17.21 1.71 8.03
N ALA A 321 -17.19 2.35 6.87
CA ALA A 321 -16.83 1.73 5.61
C ALA A 321 -15.35 1.32 5.56
N GLY A 322 -15.11 0.08 5.13
CA GLY A 322 -13.76 -0.41 4.84
C GLY A 322 -13.12 0.37 3.70
N ILE A 323 -11.93 0.93 3.93
CA ILE A 323 -11.18 1.75 2.99
C ILE A 323 -9.68 1.42 3.07
N GLU A 324 -8.98 1.63 1.96
CA GLU A 324 -7.52 1.64 1.90
C GLU A 324 -7.01 2.44 0.69
N LEU A 325 -5.69 2.61 0.57
CA LEU A 325 -4.99 3.34 -0.50
C LEU A 325 -5.53 4.76 -0.67
N PRO A 326 -5.62 5.55 0.43
CA PRO A 326 -6.18 6.89 0.37
C PRO A 326 -5.32 7.79 -0.51
N ARG A 327 -5.99 8.68 -1.25
CA ARG A 327 -5.34 9.74 -2.03
C ARG A 327 -6.02 11.06 -1.77
N ILE A 328 -5.22 12.09 -1.62
CA ILE A 328 -5.65 13.48 -1.60
C ILE A 328 -5.23 14.17 -2.89
N ASN A 329 -5.81 15.35 -3.13
CA ASN A 329 -5.21 16.27 -4.08
C ASN A 329 -3.87 16.74 -3.50
N GLU A 330 -2.77 16.43 -4.17
CA GLU A 330 -1.42 16.90 -3.85
C GLU A 330 -1.16 18.15 -4.71
N PRO A 331 -1.40 19.38 -4.18
CA PRO A 331 -1.31 20.59 -4.99
C PRO A 331 0.16 20.92 -5.29
N GLY A 332 0.74 20.35 -6.34
CA GLY A 332 2.16 20.52 -6.67
C GLY A 332 2.39 21.26 -7.99
N ARG A 333 3.49 22.03 -8.04
CA ARG A 333 4.07 22.54 -9.29
C ARG A 333 4.25 21.36 -10.25
N PRO A 334 3.80 21.45 -11.53
CA PRO A 334 4.07 20.38 -12.49
C PRO A 334 5.59 20.14 -12.51
N PRO A 335 6.05 18.87 -12.45
CA PRO A 335 7.47 18.59 -12.57
C PRO A 335 7.98 19.27 -13.85
N PRO A 336 9.23 19.82 -13.85
CA PRO A 336 9.81 20.36 -15.08
C PRO A 336 9.64 19.30 -16.15
N SER A 337 9.06 19.69 -17.31
CA SER A 337 8.65 18.79 -18.38
C SER A 337 9.66 17.67 -18.56
N LEU A 338 9.37 16.49 -18.01
CA LEU A 338 10.26 15.35 -18.12
C LEU A 338 10.14 14.92 -19.57
N PRO A 339 11.22 15.02 -20.39
CA PRO A 339 11.12 14.66 -21.78
C PRO A 339 10.71 13.19 -21.85
N VAL A 340 9.53 12.92 -22.39
CA VAL A 340 9.19 11.60 -22.92
C VAL A 340 10.14 11.41 -24.09
N ARG A 341 11.29 10.77 -23.84
CA ARG A 341 12.13 10.34 -24.95
C ARG A 341 11.33 9.27 -25.68
N ASP A 342 10.86 9.61 -26.87
CA ASP A 342 10.40 8.64 -27.84
C ASP A 342 11.55 7.69 -28.13
N GLY A 343 11.58 6.57 -27.40
CA GLY A 343 12.41 5.44 -27.77
C GLY A 343 11.95 4.98 -29.14
N ALA A 344 12.79 5.20 -30.15
CA ALA A 344 12.58 4.72 -31.51
C ALA A 344 12.11 3.26 -31.46
N ALA A 345 11.04 2.97 -32.20
CA ALA A 345 10.54 1.63 -32.37
C ALA A 345 11.68 0.71 -32.86
N ASP A 346 12.06 -0.26 -32.05
CA ASP A 346 12.87 -1.38 -32.51
C ASP A 346 12.06 -2.13 -33.59
N PRO A 347 12.53 -2.24 -34.85
CA PRO A 347 11.72 -2.78 -35.94
C PRO A 347 11.38 -4.27 -35.83
N CYS A 348 11.87 -4.99 -34.82
CA CYS A 348 11.81 -6.45 -34.81
C CYS A 348 10.57 -7.08 -34.10
N GLY A 349 9.68 -6.29 -33.47
CA GLY A 349 8.58 -6.84 -32.65
C GLY A 349 7.22 -7.04 -33.33
N ALA A 350 7.00 -6.48 -34.52
CA ALA A 350 5.64 -6.30 -35.08
C ALA A 350 4.93 -7.59 -35.54
N ALA A 351 5.60 -8.75 -35.55
CA ALA A 351 5.05 -9.99 -36.08
C ALA A 351 4.23 -10.83 -35.06
N ARG A 352 4.32 -10.58 -33.75
CA ARG A 352 3.66 -11.44 -32.73
C ARG A 352 2.36 -10.89 -32.11
N CYS A 353 2.00 -9.63 -32.36
CA CYS A 353 0.87 -8.98 -31.67
C CYS A 353 -0.54 -9.25 -32.25
N ARG A 354 -0.73 -10.16 -33.21
CA ARG A 354 -2.09 -10.46 -33.75
C ARG A 354 -2.82 -11.63 -33.09
N ALA A 355 -2.15 -12.42 -32.25
CA ALA A 355 -2.74 -13.64 -31.68
C ALA A 355 -3.52 -13.46 -30.36
N LEU A 356 -3.34 -12.35 -29.63
CA LEU A 356 -3.94 -12.15 -28.29
C LEU A 356 -5.34 -11.51 -28.29
N ARG A 357 -5.95 -11.28 -29.46
CA ARG A 357 -7.26 -10.58 -29.59
C ARG A 357 -8.50 -11.41 -29.22
N ARG A 358 -8.34 -12.63 -28.72
CA ARG A 358 -9.47 -13.52 -28.40
C ARG A 358 -9.24 -14.27 -27.09
N ARG A 359 -9.56 -13.64 -25.95
CA ARG A 359 -10.08 -14.26 -24.71
C ARG A 359 -9.90 -13.28 -23.54
N CYS A 360 -10.92 -12.48 -23.27
CA CYS A 360 -11.21 -11.95 -21.93
C CYS A 360 -12.71 -11.59 -21.92
N ARG A 361 -13.56 -12.55 -21.52
CA ARG A 361 -14.85 -12.24 -20.90
C ARG A 361 -14.64 -12.51 -19.42
N VAL A 362 -14.78 -11.47 -18.59
CA VAL A 362 -14.77 -11.59 -17.13
C VAL A 362 -16.22 -11.58 -16.70
N ASP A 363 -16.77 -12.75 -16.39
CA ASP A 363 -18.05 -12.87 -15.72
C ASP A 363 -17.86 -12.51 -14.24
N ALA A 364 -18.73 -11.64 -13.73
CA ALA A 364 -18.70 -11.14 -12.37
C ALA A 364 -19.70 -11.90 -11.49
N ALA A 365 -19.23 -12.46 -10.38
CA ALA A 365 -19.89 -12.50 -9.06
C ALA A 365 -19.18 -13.49 -8.12
N LEU A 366 -18.58 -13.02 -7.02
CA LEU A 366 -18.35 -13.82 -5.80
C LEU A 366 -18.36 -12.91 -4.55
N PRO A 367 -19.11 -13.25 -3.49
CA PRO A 367 -19.10 -12.52 -2.22
C PRO A 367 -18.03 -13.09 -1.27
N GLY A 368 -17.19 -12.21 -0.71
CA GLY A 368 -16.15 -12.52 0.28
C GLY A 368 -15.08 -11.43 0.35
N ALA A 369 -14.25 -11.40 1.40
CA ALA A 369 -13.24 -10.34 1.64
C ALA A 369 -12.24 -10.14 0.48
N ALA A 370 -11.97 -11.18 -0.32
CA ALA A 370 -11.22 -11.08 -1.58
C ALA A 370 -11.93 -10.20 -2.64
N GLY A 371 -13.26 -10.20 -2.64
CA GLY A 371 -14.08 -9.29 -3.44
C GLY A 371 -14.00 -7.84 -2.95
N GLN A 372 -13.70 -7.59 -1.67
CA GLN A 372 -13.49 -6.23 -1.14
C GLN A 372 -12.14 -5.65 -1.53
N LEU A 373 -11.05 -6.44 -1.57
CA LEU A 373 -9.76 -5.95 -2.08
C LEU A 373 -9.84 -5.63 -3.58
N GLN A 374 -10.50 -6.47 -4.38
CA GLN A 374 -10.78 -6.16 -5.79
C GLN A 374 -11.74 -4.98 -5.98
N LYS A 375 -12.71 -4.80 -5.07
CA LYS A 375 -13.61 -3.64 -5.07
C LYS A 375 -12.89 -2.36 -4.66
N LEU A 376 -12.00 -2.40 -3.66
CA LEU A 376 -11.12 -1.30 -3.25
C LEU A 376 -10.13 -0.89 -4.35
N LEU A 377 -9.61 -1.88 -5.10
CA LEU A 377 -8.77 -1.62 -6.28
C LEU A 377 -9.57 -1.07 -7.48
N ARG A 378 -10.88 -1.35 -7.56
CA ARG A 378 -11.78 -0.83 -8.61
C ARG A 378 -12.41 0.52 -8.27
N ASP A 379 -12.74 0.73 -7.01
CA ASP A 379 -13.44 1.89 -6.48
C ASP A 379 -12.47 2.72 -5.64
N GLN A 380 -11.46 3.32 -6.28
CA GLN A 380 -10.63 4.34 -5.62
C GLN A 380 -11.52 5.55 -5.30
N LEU A 381 -11.90 5.68 -4.04
CA LEU A 381 -12.68 6.82 -3.56
C LEU A 381 -11.74 8.03 -3.44
N LEU A 382 -11.93 9.03 -4.30
CA LEU A 382 -11.27 10.33 -4.17
C LEU A 382 -11.97 11.09 -3.03
N VAL A 383 -11.36 11.14 -1.85
CA VAL A 383 -11.88 11.93 -0.73
C VAL A 383 -11.53 13.40 -0.97
N ARG A 384 -12.51 14.18 -1.44
CA ARG A 384 -12.36 15.63 -1.60
C ARG A 384 -12.73 16.32 -0.28
N ILE A 385 -11.73 16.60 0.55
CA ILE A 385 -11.93 17.42 1.77
C ILE A 385 -11.82 18.90 1.36
N ASP A 386 -12.96 19.58 1.21
CA ASP A 386 -13.00 21.00 0.86
C ASP A 386 -13.01 21.85 2.15
N HIS A 387 -11.87 22.44 2.50
CA HIS A 387 -11.75 23.34 3.65
C HIS A 387 -11.95 24.79 3.20
N ARG A 388 -13.21 25.21 3.02
CA ARG A 388 -13.58 26.64 3.01
C ARG A 388 -14.65 26.94 4.04
N ALA A 389 -14.32 27.92 4.89
CA ALA A 389 -15.18 28.70 5.78
C ALA A 389 -15.58 28.09 7.14
N ALA A 390 -14.69 28.22 8.13
CA ALA A 390 -15.10 28.50 9.51
C ALA A 390 -14.87 30.00 9.81
N ARG A 391 -15.76 30.86 9.32
CA ARG A 391 -15.95 32.20 9.90
C ARG A 391 -17.29 32.19 10.62
N ASN A 392 -17.21 32.22 11.94
CA ASN A 392 -18.15 32.67 12.97
C ASN A 392 -19.65 32.83 12.57
N PRO A 393 -20.58 32.28 13.37
CA PRO A 393 -21.33 33.21 14.21
C PRO A 393 -21.69 32.69 15.62
N GLN A 394 -21.52 33.57 16.60
CA GLN A 394 -22.23 33.52 17.89
C GLN A 394 -23.69 34.01 17.76
N ARG A 395 -24.55 33.47 18.65
CA ARG A 395 -25.96 33.82 19.00
C ARG A 395 -27.00 33.30 18.00
N SER A 396 -28.10 32.66 18.40
CA SER A 396 -28.94 32.77 19.59
C SER A 396 -29.65 31.45 19.96
N ARG A 397 -30.05 31.36 21.25
CA ARG A 397 -30.87 30.31 21.86
C ARG A 397 -32.23 30.16 21.18
N GLU A 398 -32.67 28.90 20.98
CA GLU A 398 -34.01 28.36 21.32
C GLU A 398 -34.11 26.89 20.84
N GLN A 399 -34.46 25.96 21.74
CA GLN A 399 -34.91 24.60 21.40
C GLN A 399 -36.43 24.61 21.24
N PRO A 400 -36.98 23.81 20.30
CA PRO A 400 -37.75 22.66 20.77
C PRO A 400 -37.51 21.35 20.00
N ARG A 401 -37.98 20.28 20.63
CA ARG A 401 -37.81 18.85 20.35
C ARG A 401 -38.37 18.40 18.99
N GLY A 402 -37.70 17.38 18.42
CA GLY A 402 -38.34 16.32 17.62
C GLY A 402 -38.29 16.47 16.10
N ARG A 403 -37.23 15.91 15.47
CA ARG A 403 -37.28 15.17 14.20
C ARG A 403 -35.86 14.71 13.81
N GLN A 404 -35.73 13.42 13.52
CA GLN A 404 -34.53 12.78 12.97
C GLN A 404 -34.12 13.47 11.66
N ARG A 405 -32.84 13.86 11.56
CA ARG A 405 -32.24 14.32 10.30
C ARG A 405 -31.57 13.13 9.61
N ILE A 406 -32.02 12.88 8.39
CA ILE A 406 -31.37 12.05 7.39
C ILE A 406 -30.41 12.97 6.61
N ALA A 407 -29.18 12.48 6.41
CA ALA A 407 -28.15 12.86 5.42
C ALA A 407 -27.90 14.36 5.13
N GLY A 408 -26.67 14.80 5.38
CA GLY A 408 -26.18 16.12 5.00
C GLY A 408 -24.72 16.07 4.55
N PHE A 409 -24.48 15.51 3.36
CA PHE A 409 -23.30 15.79 2.55
C PHE A 409 -23.75 15.82 1.08
N ASP A 410 -23.53 16.95 0.41
CA ASP A 410 -23.77 17.10 -1.02
C ASP A 410 -22.65 16.40 -1.79
N VAL A 411 -22.96 15.26 -2.41
CA VAL A 411 -22.13 14.63 -3.42
C VAL A 411 -22.43 15.32 -4.75
N ALA A 412 -21.52 16.15 -5.24
CA ALA A 412 -21.62 16.71 -6.58
C ALA A 412 -21.35 15.62 -7.62
N LEU A 413 -22.41 15.06 -8.20
CA LEU A 413 -22.35 14.29 -9.44
C LEU A 413 -22.14 15.26 -10.61
N ALA A 414 -21.19 14.97 -11.49
CA ALA A 414 -21.05 15.71 -12.74
C ALA A 414 -22.29 15.47 -13.62
N ASP A 415 -22.88 16.54 -14.14
CA ASP A 415 -24.12 16.52 -14.91
C ASP A 415 -24.02 15.74 -16.23
N GLY A 416 -25.02 14.89 -16.50
CA GLY A 416 -25.47 14.58 -17.87
C GLY A 416 -25.50 13.11 -18.34
N VAL A 417 -26.39 12.25 -17.80
CA VAL A 417 -26.98 11.08 -18.53
C VAL A 417 -28.41 10.78 -17.99
N PRO A 418 -29.43 10.42 -18.81
CA PRO A 418 -30.85 10.46 -18.41
C PRO A 418 -31.35 9.27 -17.54
N GLN A 419 -32.38 9.55 -16.72
CA GLN A 419 -33.12 8.60 -15.89
C GLN A 419 -34.05 7.67 -16.69
N ARG A 420 -33.99 6.36 -16.41
CA ARG A 420 -35.04 5.30 -16.51
C ARG A 420 -34.34 3.99 -16.05
N LEU A 421 -34.77 3.17 -15.09
CA LEU A 421 -36.09 2.75 -14.64
C LEU A 421 -36.05 2.39 -13.14
N ARG A 422 -37.04 2.86 -12.39
CA ARG A 422 -37.51 2.25 -11.13
C ARG A 422 -38.64 1.28 -11.48
N GLN A 423 -38.66 0.07 -10.90
CA GLN A 423 -39.83 -0.65 -10.36
C GLN A 423 -39.47 -2.11 -10.00
N LEU A 424 -39.22 -2.36 -8.69
CA LEU A 424 -39.76 -3.40 -7.75
C LEU A 424 -39.91 -4.91 -8.16
N PRO A 425 -40.10 -5.88 -7.23
CA PRO A 425 -40.08 -5.85 -5.75
C PRO A 425 -39.30 -6.99 -5.04
N THR A 426 -39.27 -6.86 -3.70
CA THR A 426 -38.89 -7.77 -2.61
C THR A 426 -39.82 -8.99 -2.38
N GLN A 427 -39.32 -9.95 -1.57
CA GLN A 427 -39.90 -11.17 -0.97
C GLN A 427 -39.57 -12.47 -1.74
N VAL A 428 -39.24 -13.64 -1.14
CA VAL A 428 -39.91 -14.38 -0.05
C VAL A 428 -38.93 -15.39 0.61
N SER A 429 -39.29 -15.75 1.85
CA SER A 429 -38.83 -16.75 2.83
C SER A 429 -38.34 -18.14 2.37
N GLY A 430 -37.58 -18.80 3.24
CA GLY A 430 -37.17 -20.20 3.10
C GLY A 430 -38.17 -21.26 3.55
N ARG A 431 -37.83 -22.53 3.26
CA ARG A 431 -38.02 -23.73 4.10
C ARG A 431 -37.40 -24.94 3.41
N ALA A 432 -36.92 -25.86 4.24
CA ALA A 432 -36.32 -27.14 3.91
C ALA A 432 -37.31 -28.12 3.23
N VAL A 433 -36.76 -29.08 2.48
CA VAL A 433 -37.32 -30.42 2.27
C VAL A 433 -36.19 -31.45 2.21
N GLU A 434 -36.25 -32.42 3.13
CA GLU A 434 -35.55 -33.70 3.12
C GLU A 434 -36.20 -34.69 2.14
N HIS A 435 -35.41 -35.60 1.57
CA HIS A 435 -35.63 -37.06 1.53
C HIS A 435 -34.40 -37.73 0.91
N ALA A 436 -33.66 -38.61 1.63
CA ALA A 436 -33.94 -40.03 1.91
C ALA A 436 -33.64 -40.91 0.67
N ASP A 437 -32.99 -42.08 0.69
CA ASP A 437 -32.50 -42.97 1.76
C ASP A 437 -31.65 -44.11 1.11
N ARG A 438 -30.84 -44.81 1.93
CA ARG A 438 -30.37 -46.23 1.82
C ARG A 438 -29.31 -46.59 0.74
N ARG A 439 -28.31 -47.44 1.00
CA ARG A 439 -28.15 -48.57 1.95
C ARG A 439 -26.68 -49.03 2.05
N ASN A 440 -26.33 -49.56 3.23
CA ASN A 440 -25.09 -50.23 3.68
C ASN A 440 -24.47 -51.29 2.75
N LEU A 441 -23.17 -51.61 2.97
CA LEU A 441 -22.69 -52.92 3.46
C LEU A 441 -21.15 -52.98 3.68
N ASN A 442 -20.78 -53.30 4.93
CA ASN A 442 -19.71 -54.18 5.43
C ASN A 442 -18.20 -54.00 5.09
N ASP A 443 -17.42 -53.74 6.16
CA ASP A 443 -16.03 -54.17 6.48
C ASP A 443 -16.04 -55.69 6.91
N PRO A 444 -14.94 -56.43 7.25
CA PRO A 444 -13.49 -56.11 7.33
C PRO A 444 -12.52 -57.20 6.80
N GLY A 445 -11.19 -56.97 6.83
CA GLY A 445 -10.20 -58.07 6.70
C GLY A 445 -8.71 -57.72 6.45
N ASP A 446 -7.99 -57.46 7.53
CA ASP A 446 -6.62 -57.92 7.93
C ASP A 446 -5.55 -58.32 6.88
N SER A 447 -4.34 -57.74 6.96
CA SER A 447 -3.06 -58.50 7.08
C SER A 447 -1.76 -57.63 7.13
N ARG A 448 -1.18 -57.63 8.33
CA ARG A 448 0.22 -57.64 8.83
C ARG A 448 1.48 -57.54 7.92
N HIS A 449 2.45 -56.81 8.52
CA HIS A 449 3.90 -57.07 8.77
C HIS A 449 5.01 -56.90 7.70
N HIS A 450 5.94 -55.96 7.97
CA HIS A 450 7.37 -56.15 8.35
C HIS A 450 7.99 -54.75 8.59
N SER A 451 8.47 -54.32 9.77
CA SER A 451 9.61 -54.70 10.65
C SER A 451 11.02 -54.46 10.08
N GLY A 452 11.76 -53.56 10.73
CA GLY A 452 13.22 -53.37 10.66
C GLY A 452 13.57 -51.89 10.94
N SER A 453 13.74 -51.45 12.20
CA SER A 453 15.01 -51.40 12.97
C SER A 453 16.09 -50.58 12.25
N SER A 454 16.86 -49.67 12.84
CA SER A 454 17.05 -49.07 14.17
C SER A 454 18.35 -48.27 13.99
N GLU A 455 18.50 -47.10 14.59
CA GLU A 455 19.69 -46.75 15.40
C GLU A 455 19.67 -45.28 15.82
N ASP A 456 19.98 -45.14 17.10
CA ASP A 456 20.14 -43.94 17.91
C ASP A 456 21.27 -43.01 17.41
N ILE A 457 21.25 -41.75 17.87
CA ILE A 457 22.34 -41.19 18.70
C ILE A 457 21.90 -39.86 19.33
N GLN A 458 22.21 -39.75 20.62
CA GLN A 458 21.95 -38.66 21.55
C GLN A 458 22.79 -37.39 21.29
N ILE A 459 22.14 -36.25 21.57
CA ILE A 459 22.56 -35.13 22.44
C ILE A 459 24.04 -35.08 22.89
N GLY A 460 24.68 -33.93 22.66
CA GLY A 460 25.87 -33.46 23.36
C GLY A 460 25.89 -31.93 23.46
N SER A 461 25.91 -31.42 24.67
CA SER A 461 26.02 -30.01 25.09
C SER A 461 27.49 -29.52 25.19
N THR A 462 27.66 -28.21 25.45
CA THR A 462 28.87 -27.44 25.87
C THR A 462 29.90 -27.16 24.77
N GLU A 463 30.47 -25.95 24.61
CA GLU A 463 30.73 -24.80 25.51
C GLU A 463 30.22 -23.45 24.99
#